data_AF-A0A2D5WJ93-F1
#
_entry.id   AF-A0A2D5WJ93-F1
#
_cell.length_a   1.000
_cell.length_b   1.000
_cell.length_c   1.000
_cell.angle_alpha   90.00
_cell.angle_beta   90.00
_cell.angle_gamma   90.00
#
_symmetry.space_group_name_H-M   'P 1'
#
loop_
_entity.id
_entity.type
_entity.pdbx_description
1 polymer ?
#
loop_
_entity_poly.entity_id
_entity_poly.type
_entity_poly.pdbx_seq_one_letter_code
_entity_poly.pdbx_strand_id
1 'polypeptide(L)'
;MTTHSRCRRSSSRMRAVSPRTAPRPSRGGLMFLATTLLSAALGQAADIRLTVVQAEPLKLSWHTAPVTRPDSVQIIPDTQLEISTDLTHWQPLGQAQTGGLRTMPETVNHTIQSAAKARYFRVRSQVTLPKASLANHSLIAADLRGADLREANLAHADLALANLDGANLAGANLTGANLAEAILGKADFTDADLTGATIAPWHHYPEVVYHNTTLPDGTVKTDSPERQLLVQLYVDSAPEVILAGRDFSGWDLRGVELQKRDLTNCSFTGTDLRNTKLDGASLDGANLTRANLRGATGFTLAEHEDVVLHQTTLPDGTISD
;
A
#
# COMPACT_ATOMS: atom_id res chain seq x y z
N MET A 1 -37.00 -42.49 -36.63
CA MET A 1 -37.44 -42.38 -35.22
C MET A 1 -36.28 -42.81 -34.34
N THR A 2 -35.94 -41.94 -33.40
CA THR A 2 -34.73 -41.83 -32.56
C THR A 2 -34.21 -43.12 -31.93
N THR A 3 -32.92 -43.38 -32.14
CA THR A 3 -32.11 -44.42 -31.48
C THR A 3 -31.44 -43.89 -30.20
N HIS A 4 -31.43 -44.73 -29.17
CA HIS A 4 -30.89 -44.47 -27.83
C HIS A 4 -29.37 -44.28 -27.77
N SER A 5 -28.90 -43.24 -27.07
CA SER A 5 -27.52 -43.11 -26.59
C SER A 5 -27.48 -43.28 -25.06
N ARG A 6 -27.02 -44.46 -24.61
CA ARG A 6 -26.62 -44.71 -23.21
C ARG A 6 -25.13 -44.42 -23.08
N CYS A 7 -24.77 -43.39 -22.33
CA CYS A 7 -23.39 -43.06 -21.99
C CYS A 7 -22.92 -43.95 -20.82
N ARG A 8 -21.91 -44.79 -21.06
CA ARG A 8 -21.25 -45.64 -20.04
C ARG A 8 -20.33 -44.78 -19.16
N ARG A 9 -20.52 -44.85 -17.83
CA ARG A 9 -19.53 -44.46 -16.83
C ARG A 9 -18.46 -45.54 -16.73
N SER A 10 -17.19 -45.20 -16.94
CA SER A 10 -16.04 -46.04 -16.60
C SER A 10 -15.37 -45.52 -15.33
N SER A 11 -15.35 -46.37 -14.30
CA SER A 11 -14.53 -46.22 -13.11
C SER A 11 -13.13 -46.77 -13.39
N SER A 12 -12.09 -46.00 -13.12
CA SER A 12 -10.72 -46.49 -13.08
C SER A 12 -10.07 -46.15 -11.73
N ARG A 13 -9.68 -47.23 -11.05
CA ARG A 13 -9.00 -47.26 -9.76
C ARG A 13 -7.63 -46.59 -9.84
N MET A 14 -7.33 -45.70 -8.88
CA MET A 14 -5.97 -45.26 -8.58
C MET A 14 -5.11 -46.46 -8.13
N ARG A 15 -3.99 -46.69 -8.81
CA ARG A 15 -2.89 -47.54 -8.34
C ARG A 15 -1.83 -46.64 -7.70
N ALA A 16 -1.46 -46.94 -6.46
CA ALA A 16 -0.34 -46.35 -5.76
C ALA A 16 0.98 -46.66 -6.49
N VAL A 17 1.84 -45.66 -6.66
CA VAL A 17 3.20 -45.79 -7.19
C VAL A 17 4.19 -45.52 -6.05
N SER A 18 5.01 -46.52 -5.75
CA SER A 18 6.09 -46.47 -4.74
C SER A 18 7.20 -45.49 -5.13
N PRO A 19 7.92 -44.89 -4.15
CA PRO A 19 8.96 -43.91 -4.42
C PRO A 19 10.21 -44.59 -5.00
N ARG A 20 10.60 -44.18 -6.23
CA ARG A 20 11.90 -44.52 -6.80
C ARG A 20 12.96 -43.63 -6.17
N THR A 21 13.97 -44.27 -5.60
CA THR A 21 15.23 -43.70 -5.10
C THR A 21 15.89 -42.75 -6.10
N ALA A 22 16.29 -41.57 -5.63
CA ALA A 22 17.02 -40.57 -6.40
C ALA A 22 18.44 -41.08 -6.77
N PRO A 23 18.94 -40.82 -7.99
CA PRO A 23 20.33 -41.10 -8.31
C PRO A 23 21.23 -40.05 -7.66
N ARG A 24 22.34 -40.49 -7.04
CA ARG A 24 23.44 -39.60 -6.62
C ARG A 24 24.06 -38.92 -7.85
N PRO A 25 24.27 -37.60 -7.89
CA PRO A 25 25.06 -36.98 -8.93
C PRO A 25 26.55 -37.17 -8.64
N SER A 26 27.25 -37.69 -9.63
CA SER A 26 28.71 -37.73 -9.75
C SER A 26 29.28 -36.33 -9.92
N ARG A 27 30.52 -36.14 -9.45
CA ARG A 27 31.35 -34.95 -9.67
C ARG A 27 31.45 -34.66 -11.17
N GLY A 28 30.97 -33.50 -11.59
CA GLY A 28 31.10 -32.99 -12.96
C GLY A 28 30.23 -31.77 -13.12
N GLY A 29 30.85 -30.59 -13.16
CA GLY A 29 30.17 -29.31 -13.15
C GLY A 29 29.23 -29.13 -14.34
N LEU A 30 28.00 -28.72 -14.03
CA LEU A 30 27.18 -27.84 -14.84
C LEU A 30 26.12 -27.30 -13.87
N MET A 31 26.39 -26.12 -13.27
CA MET A 31 25.38 -25.43 -12.48
C MET A 31 24.34 -24.88 -13.45
N PHE A 32 23.19 -25.57 -13.52
CA PHE A 32 21.97 -24.94 -14.03
C PHE A 32 21.59 -23.82 -13.05
N LEU A 33 21.83 -22.57 -13.45
CA LEU A 33 21.31 -21.41 -12.76
C LEU A 33 19.80 -21.39 -13.01
N ALA A 34 19.02 -21.88 -12.05
CA ALA A 34 17.59 -21.66 -12.05
C ALA A 34 17.35 -20.17 -11.84
N THR A 35 16.84 -19.48 -12.86
CA THR A 35 16.24 -18.15 -12.73
C THR A 35 14.93 -18.30 -11.94
N THR A 36 15.03 -18.50 -10.63
CA THR A 36 13.90 -18.32 -9.72
C THR A 36 13.87 -16.85 -9.33
N LEU A 37 13.06 -16.09 -10.06
CA LEU A 37 12.53 -14.80 -9.63
C LEU A 37 11.72 -15.05 -8.36
N LEU A 38 12.29 -14.69 -7.21
CA LEU A 38 11.53 -14.45 -5.99
C LEU A 38 11.44 -12.93 -5.83
N SER A 39 10.43 -12.34 -6.48
CA SER A 39 9.97 -10.98 -6.16
C SER A 39 9.21 -11.05 -4.84
N ALA A 40 9.95 -11.17 -3.74
CA ALA A 40 9.40 -11.07 -2.39
C ALA A 40 9.82 -9.72 -1.80
N ALA A 41 8.82 -8.84 -1.69
CA ALA A 41 8.80 -7.55 -1.00
C ALA A 41 9.74 -6.44 -1.55
N LEU A 42 9.14 -5.28 -1.82
CA LEU A 42 9.73 -4.03 -2.34
C LEU A 42 10.16 -4.12 -3.82
N GLY A 43 9.22 -3.87 -4.73
CA GLY A 43 9.59 -3.47 -6.09
C GLY A 43 8.91 -2.16 -6.40
N GLN A 44 9.66 -1.09 -6.68
CA GLN A 44 9.20 0.02 -7.52
C GLN A 44 9.36 -0.40 -9.00
N ALA A 45 8.62 0.22 -9.92
CA ALA A 45 8.34 -0.26 -11.28
C ALA A 45 9.55 -0.40 -12.20
N ALA A 46 9.27 -1.12 -13.30
CA ALA A 46 10.12 -1.60 -14.38
C ALA A 46 11.03 -2.74 -13.95
N ASP A 47 10.75 -3.95 -14.48
CA ASP A 47 11.58 -5.14 -14.29
C ASP A 47 13.05 -4.80 -14.53
N ILE A 48 13.81 -4.65 -13.45
CA ILE A 48 15.26 -4.53 -13.55
C ILE A 48 15.78 -5.88 -14.04
N ARG A 49 16.12 -5.93 -15.32
CA ARG A 49 16.66 -7.13 -15.95
C ARG A 49 18.15 -7.22 -15.68
N LEU A 50 18.52 -8.09 -14.76
CA LEU A 50 19.91 -8.44 -14.51
C LEU A 50 20.40 -9.41 -15.59
N THR A 51 21.42 -9.00 -16.36
CA THR A 51 22.06 -9.86 -17.36
C THR A 51 23.39 -10.40 -16.84
N VAL A 52 23.64 -11.70 -17.01
CA VAL A 52 24.87 -12.39 -16.62
C VAL A 52 25.61 -12.85 -17.87
N VAL A 53 26.86 -12.39 -18.06
CA VAL A 53 27.56 -12.58 -19.36
C VAL A 53 28.73 -13.59 -19.30
N GLN A 54 29.42 -13.77 -18.17
CA GLN A 54 30.63 -14.62 -18.09
C GLN A 54 30.79 -15.33 -16.73
N ALA A 55 31.49 -16.48 -16.74
CA ALA A 55 31.71 -17.32 -15.56
C ALA A 55 32.77 -16.75 -14.61
N GLU A 56 33.89 -16.19 -15.12
CA GLU A 56 34.83 -15.36 -14.34
C GLU A 56 35.60 -14.37 -15.26
N PRO A 57 35.65 -13.07 -14.94
CA PRO A 57 34.90 -12.41 -13.87
C PRO A 57 33.41 -12.34 -14.21
N LEU A 58 32.56 -12.41 -13.18
CA LEU A 58 31.11 -12.31 -13.34
C LEU A 58 30.76 -10.86 -13.73
N LYS A 59 30.19 -10.70 -14.92
CA LYS A 59 29.74 -9.40 -15.43
C LYS A 59 28.22 -9.31 -15.31
N LEU A 60 27.78 -8.27 -14.61
CA LEU A 60 26.38 -7.95 -14.37
C LEU A 60 26.07 -6.59 -15.00
N SER A 61 24.92 -6.50 -15.65
CA SER A 61 24.42 -5.23 -16.17
C SER A 61 22.93 -5.08 -15.97
N TRP A 62 22.48 -3.85 -15.77
CA TRP A 62 21.07 -3.49 -15.72
C TRP A 62 20.84 -2.09 -16.32
N HIS A 63 19.59 -1.79 -16.66
CA HIS A 63 19.18 -0.50 -17.18
C HIS A 63 18.37 0.24 -16.12
N THR A 64 18.72 1.50 -15.85
CA THR A 64 17.92 2.35 -14.96
C THR A 64 16.78 2.96 -15.77
N ALA A 65 15.54 2.77 -15.34
CA ALA A 65 14.36 3.32 -16.03
C ALA A 65 13.61 4.31 -15.12
N PRO A 66 12.90 5.28 -15.70
CA PRO A 66 12.10 6.21 -14.92
C PRO A 66 10.90 5.48 -14.29
N VAL A 67 10.56 5.85 -13.06
CA VAL A 67 9.34 5.37 -12.38
C VAL A 67 8.09 6.15 -12.79
N THR A 68 8.28 7.19 -13.60
CA THR A 68 7.24 8.10 -14.09
C THR A 68 7.03 7.90 -15.59
N ARG A 69 5.93 8.43 -16.13
CA ARG A 69 5.63 8.33 -17.56
C ARG A 69 6.58 9.22 -18.39
N PRO A 70 6.83 8.88 -19.67
CA PRO A 70 7.75 9.65 -20.53
C PRO A 70 7.38 11.14 -20.73
N ASP A 71 6.09 11.46 -20.66
CA ASP A 71 5.52 12.81 -20.78
C ASP A 71 5.55 13.62 -19.46
N SER A 72 6.09 13.03 -18.40
CA SER A 72 6.15 13.61 -17.06
C SER A 72 7.59 13.85 -16.59
N VAL A 73 7.75 14.41 -15.39
CA VAL A 73 9.08 14.63 -14.83
C VAL A 73 9.80 13.30 -14.63
N GLN A 74 11.00 13.18 -15.20
CA GLN A 74 11.76 11.94 -15.12
C GLN A 74 12.30 11.77 -13.70
N ILE A 75 11.97 10.65 -13.07
CA ILE A 75 12.51 10.24 -11.77
C ILE A 75 13.16 8.88 -11.95
N ILE A 76 14.48 8.81 -11.82
CA ILE A 76 15.23 7.54 -11.82
C ILE A 76 15.48 7.13 -10.37
N PRO A 77 15.24 5.88 -9.98
CA PRO A 77 15.56 5.41 -8.65
C PRO A 77 17.07 5.24 -8.48
N ASP A 78 17.56 5.39 -7.25
CA ASP A 78 18.90 4.90 -6.90
C ASP A 78 18.92 3.38 -7.07
N THR A 79 20.02 2.86 -7.60
CA THR A 79 20.21 1.41 -7.71
C THR A 79 21.45 0.94 -6.96
N GLN A 80 21.30 -0.13 -6.18
CA GLN A 80 22.40 -0.73 -5.42
C GLN A 80 22.44 -2.23 -5.71
N LEU A 81 23.58 -2.71 -6.21
CA LEU A 81 23.84 -4.13 -6.28
C LEU A 81 24.02 -4.69 -4.87
N GLU A 82 23.30 -5.75 -4.56
CA GLU A 82 23.34 -6.41 -3.26
C GLU A 82 23.54 -7.92 -3.43
N ILE A 83 24.21 -8.51 -2.44
CA ILE A 83 24.50 -9.94 -2.38
C ILE A 83 23.93 -10.56 -1.12
N SER A 84 23.58 -11.84 -1.20
CA SER A 84 23.12 -12.63 -0.08
C SER A 84 23.61 -14.08 -0.15
N THR A 85 23.69 -14.73 1.00
CA THR A 85 23.98 -16.16 1.13
C THR A 85 22.76 -17.01 1.44
N ASP A 86 21.67 -16.39 1.89
CA ASP A 86 20.50 -17.05 2.49
C ASP A 86 19.14 -16.44 2.07
N LEU A 87 19.14 -15.46 1.17
CA LEU A 87 17.97 -14.68 0.72
C LEU A 87 17.33 -13.75 1.77
N THR A 88 17.79 -13.79 3.03
CA THR A 88 17.21 -12.99 4.12
C THR A 88 18.13 -11.84 4.51
N HIS A 89 19.45 -12.05 4.51
CA HIS A 89 20.43 -11.02 4.81
C HIS A 89 21.08 -10.52 3.53
N TRP A 90 20.86 -9.25 3.20
CA TRP A 90 21.41 -8.61 2.01
C TRP A 90 22.47 -7.58 2.39
N GLN A 91 23.58 -7.58 1.67
CA GLN A 91 24.68 -6.63 1.86
C GLN A 91 24.99 -5.90 0.55
N PRO A 92 25.24 -4.59 0.58
CA PRO A 92 25.62 -3.84 -0.61
C PRO A 92 26.97 -4.31 -1.14
N LEU A 93 27.08 -4.38 -2.46
CA LEU A 93 28.29 -4.69 -3.19
C LEU A 93 28.63 -3.55 -4.16
N GLY A 94 29.76 -2.89 -3.92
CA GLY A 94 30.18 -1.74 -4.73
C GLY A 94 29.40 -0.45 -4.41
N GLN A 95 29.63 0.59 -5.20
CA GLN A 95 28.95 1.87 -5.04
C GLN A 95 27.52 1.81 -5.58
N ALA A 96 26.60 2.53 -4.93
CA ALA A 96 25.27 2.78 -5.46
C ALA A 96 25.36 3.66 -6.70
N GLN A 97 24.53 3.37 -7.70
CA GLN A 97 24.28 4.30 -8.79
C GLN A 97 23.20 5.27 -8.33
N THR A 98 23.55 6.55 -8.31
CA THR A 98 22.64 7.62 -7.92
C THR A 98 21.63 7.88 -9.04
N GLY A 99 20.35 7.85 -8.67
CA GLY A 99 19.25 8.31 -9.50
C GLY A 99 18.91 9.77 -9.17
N GLY A 100 17.63 10.11 -9.29
CA GLY A 100 17.10 11.39 -8.87
C GLY A 100 16.14 12.02 -9.87
N LEU A 101 15.94 13.32 -9.70
CA LEU A 101 15.08 14.13 -10.54
C LEU A 101 15.81 14.55 -11.81
N ARG A 102 15.19 14.37 -12.98
CA ARG A 102 15.72 14.73 -14.31
C ARG A 102 17.02 14.00 -14.68
N THR A 103 17.36 12.92 -13.99
CA THR A 103 18.43 12.01 -14.39
C THR A 103 18.01 11.19 -15.61
N MET A 104 18.96 10.93 -16.50
CA MET A 104 18.70 10.17 -17.72
C MET A 104 18.90 8.68 -17.47
N PRO A 105 18.10 7.81 -18.13
CA PRO A 105 18.33 6.37 -18.15
C PRO A 105 19.74 6.02 -18.64
N GLU A 106 20.41 5.11 -17.95
CA GLU A 106 21.70 4.56 -18.38
C GLU A 106 21.81 3.06 -18.14
N THR A 107 22.83 2.45 -18.75
CA THR A 107 23.17 1.04 -18.53
C THR A 107 24.33 0.96 -17.56
N VAL A 108 24.05 0.44 -16.36
CA VAL A 108 25.04 0.25 -15.31
C VAL A 108 25.70 -1.10 -15.52
N ASN A 109 27.04 -1.14 -15.43
CA ASN A 109 27.83 -2.35 -15.62
C ASN A 109 28.72 -2.58 -14.41
N HIS A 110 28.63 -3.76 -13.79
CA HIS A 110 29.49 -4.19 -12.70
C HIS A 110 30.25 -5.46 -13.05
N THR A 111 31.52 -5.51 -12.65
CA THR A 111 32.37 -6.69 -12.79
C THR A 111 32.80 -7.18 -11.42
N ILE A 112 32.52 -8.44 -11.12
CA ILE A 112 32.84 -9.08 -9.85
C ILE A 112 33.99 -10.05 -10.09
N GLN A 113 35.14 -9.73 -9.51
CA GLN A 113 36.40 -10.47 -9.65
C GLN A 113 36.35 -11.83 -8.94
N SER A 114 35.77 -11.89 -7.74
CA SER A 114 35.52 -13.13 -7.02
C SER A 114 34.28 -12.96 -6.15
N ALA A 115 33.27 -13.77 -6.41
CA ALA A 115 32.04 -13.79 -5.62
C ALA A 115 32.15 -14.78 -4.45
N ALA A 116 33.37 -15.06 -3.95
CA ALA A 116 33.64 -16.15 -3.01
C ALA A 116 32.83 -16.01 -1.72
N LYS A 117 31.61 -16.59 -1.74
CA LYS A 117 30.57 -16.78 -0.71
C LYS A 117 29.18 -16.28 -1.11
N ALA A 118 29.02 -15.38 -2.08
CA ALA A 118 27.70 -14.90 -2.51
C ALA A 118 26.95 -15.98 -3.31
N ARG A 119 25.67 -16.20 -2.98
CA ARG A 119 24.80 -17.17 -3.70
C ARG A 119 23.73 -16.47 -4.52
N TYR A 120 23.29 -15.31 -4.06
CA TYR A 120 22.20 -14.56 -4.65
C TYR A 120 22.64 -13.12 -4.90
N PHE A 121 22.13 -12.56 -5.98
CA PHE A 121 22.35 -11.19 -6.41
C PHE A 121 21.00 -10.52 -6.65
N ARG A 122 20.87 -9.27 -6.25
CA ARG A 122 19.73 -8.42 -6.65
C ARG A 122 20.21 -7.00 -6.85
N VAL A 123 19.42 -6.23 -7.59
CA VAL A 123 19.57 -4.78 -7.66
C VAL A 123 18.42 -4.19 -6.86
N ARG A 124 18.72 -3.58 -5.71
CA ARG A 124 17.74 -2.77 -4.99
C ARG A 124 17.51 -1.49 -5.81
N SER A 125 16.25 -1.10 -5.94
CA SER A 125 15.81 0.09 -6.66
C SER A 125 14.92 0.91 -5.74
N GLN A 126 15.30 2.15 -5.47
CA GLN A 126 14.56 3.01 -4.56
C GLN A 126 14.66 4.47 -4.96
N VAL A 127 13.52 5.14 -5.07
CA VAL A 127 13.45 6.60 -5.19
C VAL A 127 13.79 7.24 -3.84
N THR A 128 14.88 8.01 -3.81
CA THR A 128 15.31 8.81 -2.65
C THR A 128 15.31 10.28 -3.04
N LEU A 129 14.25 11.00 -2.66
CA LEU A 129 14.03 12.41 -3.01
C LEU A 129 13.58 13.24 -1.79
N PRO A 130 14.30 13.19 -0.65
CA PRO A 130 13.97 14.03 0.50
C PRO A 130 14.12 15.51 0.12
N LYS A 131 13.17 16.34 0.57
CA LYS A 131 13.14 17.80 0.31
C LYS A 131 13.05 18.17 -1.17
N ALA A 132 12.72 17.21 -2.05
CA ALA A 132 12.63 17.47 -3.48
C ALA A 132 11.48 18.45 -3.79
N SER A 133 11.70 19.32 -4.78
CA SER A 133 10.66 20.21 -5.29
C SER A 133 9.93 19.55 -6.46
N LEU A 134 8.78 18.96 -6.16
CA LEU A 134 7.88 18.27 -7.09
C LEU A 134 6.54 18.99 -7.27
N ALA A 135 6.39 20.19 -6.70
CA ALA A 135 5.17 20.98 -6.80
C ALA A 135 4.74 21.21 -8.26
N ASN A 136 3.44 21.12 -8.51
CA ASN A 136 2.80 21.24 -9.83
C ASN A 136 3.26 20.23 -10.90
N HIS A 137 4.04 19.21 -10.56
CA HIS A 137 4.45 18.19 -11.53
C HIS A 137 3.38 17.10 -11.66
N SER A 138 3.24 16.56 -12.87
CA SER A 138 2.51 15.32 -13.09
C SER A 138 3.37 14.13 -12.63
N LEU A 139 2.80 13.34 -11.74
CA LEU A 139 3.30 12.06 -11.24
C LEU A 139 2.21 10.99 -11.39
N ILE A 140 1.33 11.17 -12.37
CA ILE A 140 0.18 10.29 -12.61
C ILE A 140 0.66 8.87 -12.86
N ALA A 141 0.14 7.92 -12.09
CA ALA A 141 0.51 6.51 -12.14
C ALA A 141 2.01 6.24 -11.94
N ALA A 142 2.75 7.16 -11.31
CA ALA A 142 4.14 6.95 -10.95
C ALA A 142 4.26 5.80 -9.94
N ASP A 143 5.31 4.99 -10.06
CA ASP A 143 5.61 3.96 -9.08
C ASP A 143 6.62 4.46 -8.04
N LEU A 144 6.09 4.87 -6.90
CA LEU A 144 6.80 5.45 -5.78
C LEU A 144 6.73 4.54 -4.54
N ARG A 145 6.53 3.23 -4.72
CA ARG A 145 6.42 2.25 -3.63
C ARG A 145 7.64 2.27 -2.71
N GLY A 146 7.52 2.62 -1.43
CA GLY A 146 8.68 2.69 -0.55
C GLY A 146 9.65 3.84 -0.85
N ALA A 147 9.22 4.84 -1.63
CA ALA A 147 10.02 6.03 -1.91
C ALA A 147 10.28 6.82 -0.62
N ASP A 148 11.47 7.40 -0.49
CA ASP A 148 11.75 8.42 0.53
C ASP A 148 11.46 9.80 -0.07
N LEU A 149 10.33 10.39 0.34
CA LEU A 149 9.83 11.70 -0.07
C LEU A 149 9.70 12.63 1.16
N ARG A 150 10.46 12.37 2.23
CA ARG A 150 10.42 13.17 3.46
C ARG A 150 10.66 14.64 3.16
N GLU A 151 9.85 15.50 3.75
CA GLU A 151 9.90 16.96 3.58
C GLU A 151 9.81 17.43 2.12
N ALA A 152 9.41 16.57 1.17
CA ALA A 152 9.28 16.95 -0.22
C ALA A 152 8.14 17.95 -0.40
N ASN A 153 8.33 18.89 -1.33
CA ASN A 153 7.27 19.80 -1.75
C ASN A 153 6.52 19.18 -2.92
N LEU A 154 5.34 18.64 -2.66
CA LEU A 154 4.39 18.04 -3.60
C LEU A 154 3.13 18.90 -3.76
N ALA A 155 3.16 20.18 -3.37
CA ALA A 155 2.02 21.08 -3.46
C ALA A 155 1.47 21.11 -4.89
N HIS A 156 0.17 20.89 -5.04
CA HIS A 156 -0.53 20.83 -6.33
C HIS A 156 0.04 19.80 -7.33
N ALA A 157 0.83 18.82 -6.88
CA ALA A 157 1.28 17.74 -7.75
C ALA A 157 0.10 16.83 -8.12
N ASP A 158 0.13 16.29 -9.34
CA ASP A 158 -0.87 15.32 -9.79
C ASP A 158 -0.34 13.90 -9.58
N LEU A 159 -0.72 13.28 -8.46
CA LEU A 159 -0.37 11.92 -8.04
C LEU A 159 -1.52 10.94 -8.32
N ALA A 160 -2.47 11.28 -9.21
CA ALA A 160 -3.57 10.38 -9.52
C ALA A 160 -3.07 9.01 -9.95
N LEU A 161 -3.66 7.94 -9.43
CA LEU A 161 -3.27 6.54 -9.71
C LEU A 161 -1.82 6.17 -9.31
N ALA A 162 -1.07 7.06 -8.66
CA ALA A 162 0.29 6.77 -8.25
C ALA A 162 0.33 5.64 -7.21
N ASN A 163 1.36 4.81 -7.26
CA ASN A 163 1.57 3.78 -6.26
C ASN A 163 2.58 4.26 -5.22
N LEU A 164 2.11 4.59 -4.03
CA LEU A 164 2.88 5.08 -2.89
C LEU A 164 2.93 4.04 -1.76
N ASP A 165 2.68 2.75 -2.05
CA ASP A 165 2.69 1.70 -1.03
C ASP A 165 4.02 1.68 -0.28
N GLY A 166 4.00 1.92 1.04
CA GLY A 166 5.17 2.00 1.92
C GLY A 166 6.00 3.27 1.79
N ALA A 167 5.59 4.27 1.00
CA ALA A 167 6.35 5.50 0.82
C ALA A 167 6.44 6.32 2.13
N ASN A 168 7.59 6.94 2.37
CA ASN A 168 7.80 7.85 3.48
C ASN A 168 7.59 9.29 3.00
N LEU A 169 6.48 9.90 3.42
CA LEU A 169 6.08 11.28 3.12
C LEU A 169 6.13 12.15 4.38
N ALA A 170 6.93 11.78 5.38
CA ALA A 170 6.95 12.50 6.64
C ALA A 170 7.39 13.97 6.44
N GLY A 171 6.59 14.92 6.95
CA GLY A 171 6.80 16.35 6.78
C GLY A 171 6.58 16.88 5.36
N ALA A 172 6.08 16.06 4.42
CA ALA A 172 5.86 16.49 3.05
C ALA A 172 4.72 17.52 2.95
N ASN A 173 4.89 18.51 2.07
CA ASN A 173 3.82 19.43 1.70
C ASN A 173 3.04 18.84 0.52
N LEU A 174 1.81 18.41 0.74
CA LEU A 174 0.87 17.89 -0.27
C LEU A 174 -0.34 18.82 -0.45
N THR A 175 -0.23 20.10 -0.09
CA THR A 175 -1.36 21.03 -0.17
C THR A 175 -1.92 21.08 -1.58
N GLY A 176 -3.22 20.83 -1.73
CA GLY A 176 -3.91 20.82 -3.02
C GLY A 176 -3.44 19.75 -4.00
N ALA A 177 -2.66 18.74 -3.58
CA ALA A 177 -2.23 17.64 -4.44
C ALA A 177 -3.42 16.75 -4.84
N ASN A 178 -3.37 16.18 -6.04
CA ASN A 178 -4.37 15.20 -6.48
C ASN A 178 -3.87 13.78 -6.20
N LEU A 179 -4.43 13.12 -5.19
CA LEU A 179 -4.18 11.73 -4.80
C LEU A 179 -5.36 10.81 -5.18
N ALA A 180 -6.18 11.21 -6.16
CA ALA A 180 -7.31 10.41 -6.60
C ALA A 180 -6.84 9.02 -7.06
N GLU A 181 -7.42 7.97 -6.47
CA GLU A 181 -7.08 6.57 -6.77
C GLU A 181 -5.61 6.20 -6.54
N ALA A 182 -4.84 6.99 -5.78
CA ALA A 182 -3.50 6.61 -5.38
C ALA A 182 -3.52 5.42 -4.40
N ILE A 183 -2.55 4.50 -4.55
CA ILE A 183 -2.37 3.37 -3.63
C ILE A 183 -1.48 3.85 -2.49
N LEU A 184 -2.01 3.87 -1.27
CA LEU A 184 -1.35 4.46 -0.10
C LEU A 184 -1.03 3.43 1.00
N GLY A 185 -1.12 2.13 0.73
CA GLY A 185 -0.89 1.08 1.74
C GLY A 185 0.44 1.31 2.47
N LYS A 186 0.47 1.24 3.80
CA LYS A 186 1.69 1.48 4.63
C LYS A 186 2.39 2.83 4.42
N ALA A 187 1.81 3.79 3.70
CA ALA A 187 2.44 5.09 3.51
C ALA A 187 2.54 5.83 4.85
N ASP A 188 3.57 6.66 5.01
CA ASP A 188 3.81 7.44 6.21
C ASP A 188 3.62 8.94 5.95
N PHE A 189 2.51 9.50 6.44
CA PHE A 189 2.20 10.93 6.35
C PHE A 189 2.51 11.69 7.64
N THR A 190 3.38 11.17 8.52
CA THR A 190 3.72 11.84 9.79
C THR A 190 4.11 13.30 9.55
N ASP A 191 3.49 14.25 10.25
CA ASP A 191 3.71 15.70 10.10
C ASP A 191 3.45 16.29 8.69
N ALA A 192 2.83 15.55 7.76
CA ALA A 192 2.55 16.02 6.42
C ALA A 192 1.32 16.94 6.37
N ASP A 193 1.27 17.82 5.36
CA ASP A 193 0.14 18.73 5.11
C ASP A 193 -0.61 18.35 3.83
N LEU A 194 -1.80 17.77 3.98
CA LEU A 194 -2.72 17.41 2.89
C LEU A 194 -3.81 18.46 2.67
N THR A 195 -3.72 19.68 3.21
CA THR A 195 -4.79 20.69 3.12
C THR A 195 -5.25 20.88 1.67
N GLY A 196 -6.55 20.72 1.40
CA GLY A 196 -7.14 20.82 0.07
C GLY A 196 -6.74 19.71 -0.92
N ALA A 197 -5.98 18.71 -0.51
CA ALA A 197 -5.62 17.58 -1.37
C ALA A 197 -6.86 16.74 -1.71
N THR A 198 -6.95 16.26 -2.94
CA THR A 198 -7.99 15.31 -3.33
C THR A 198 -7.50 13.91 -3.02
N ILE A 199 -7.86 13.36 -1.86
CA ILE A 199 -7.67 11.95 -1.53
C ILE A 199 -8.99 11.22 -1.72
N ALA A 200 -8.99 10.07 -2.40
CA ALA A 200 -10.22 9.31 -2.56
C ALA A 200 -10.75 8.88 -1.17
N PRO A 201 -12.07 8.94 -0.91
CA PRO A 201 -12.65 8.60 0.39
C PRO A 201 -12.52 7.10 0.74
N TRP A 202 -11.92 6.28 -0.14
CA TRP A 202 -11.87 4.82 -0.09
C TRP A 202 -10.52 4.25 0.38
N HIS A 203 -9.56 5.05 0.85
CA HIS A 203 -8.18 4.58 1.13
C HIS A 203 -7.66 4.86 2.55
N HIS A 204 -8.50 4.77 3.59
CA HIS A 204 -8.00 4.57 4.96
C HIS A 204 -7.48 3.14 5.12
N TYR A 205 -6.36 2.80 4.45
CA TYR A 205 -5.65 1.58 4.81
C TYR A 205 -5.22 1.73 6.28
N PRO A 206 -5.53 0.76 7.16
CA PRO A 206 -5.19 0.86 8.59
C PRO A 206 -3.67 0.90 8.81
N GLU A 207 -2.92 0.52 7.78
CA GLU A 207 -1.47 0.54 7.78
C GLU A 207 -0.88 1.93 7.47
N VAL A 208 -1.67 2.86 6.90
CA VAL A 208 -1.21 4.23 6.67
C VAL A 208 -0.98 4.92 8.02
N VAL A 209 0.14 5.61 8.16
CA VAL A 209 0.47 6.40 9.34
C VAL A 209 -0.01 7.84 9.12
N TYR A 210 -0.82 8.35 10.04
CA TYR A 210 -1.33 9.73 10.01
C TYR A 210 -0.95 10.49 11.29
N HIS A 211 0.29 10.36 11.78
CA HIS A 211 0.70 11.03 13.01
C HIS A 211 0.89 12.53 12.80
N ASN A 212 0.11 13.38 13.48
CA ASN A 212 0.17 14.84 13.34
C ASN A 212 0.03 15.32 11.87
N THR A 213 -0.78 14.61 11.07
CA THR A 213 -1.01 14.93 9.66
C THR A 213 -2.18 15.90 9.53
N THR A 214 -2.03 16.98 8.77
CA THR A 214 -3.15 17.86 8.41
C THR A 214 -3.92 17.24 7.25
N LEU A 215 -5.20 16.94 7.41
CA LEU A 215 -6.06 16.34 6.39
C LEU A 215 -6.58 17.38 5.36
N PRO A 216 -7.20 16.95 4.25
CA PRO A 216 -7.74 17.85 3.24
C PRO A 216 -8.69 18.95 3.72
N ASP A 217 -9.44 18.71 4.79
CA ASP A 217 -10.34 19.69 5.39
C ASP A 217 -9.67 20.61 6.42
N GLY A 218 -8.33 20.55 6.53
CA GLY A 218 -7.52 21.35 7.45
C GLY A 218 -7.47 20.82 8.88
N THR A 219 -8.11 19.69 9.17
CA THR A 219 -8.10 19.13 10.53
C THR A 219 -6.95 18.15 10.72
N VAL A 220 -6.34 18.16 11.92
CA VAL A 220 -5.18 17.31 12.22
C VAL A 220 -5.64 15.91 12.63
N LYS A 221 -4.99 14.87 12.10
CA LYS A 221 -5.11 13.48 12.53
C LYS A 221 -3.82 13.08 13.23
N THR A 222 -3.92 12.29 14.29
CA THR A 222 -2.77 11.72 14.99
C THR A 222 -3.07 10.27 15.30
N ASP A 223 -2.05 9.40 15.24
CA ASP A 223 -2.18 8.01 15.64
C ASP A 223 -2.77 7.90 17.06
N SER A 224 -3.97 7.34 17.16
CA SER A 224 -4.70 7.10 18.39
C SER A 224 -4.83 5.60 18.69
N PRO A 225 -5.23 5.18 19.90
CA PRO A 225 -5.46 3.76 20.25
C PRO A 225 -6.40 3.02 19.29
N GLU A 226 -7.21 3.78 18.57
CA GLU A 226 -8.17 3.39 17.54
C GLU A 226 -7.51 2.69 16.35
N ARG A 227 -6.22 2.96 16.09
CA ARG A 227 -5.44 2.29 15.04
C ARG A 227 -5.43 0.77 15.24
N GLN A 228 -5.42 0.28 16.49
CA GLN A 228 -5.54 -1.16 16.75
C GLN A 228 -6.92 -1.71 16.37
N LEU A 229 -7.99 -0.96 16.63
CA LEU A 229 -9.35 -1.37 16.23
C LEU A 229 -9.51 -1.28 14.71
N LEU A 230 -8.99 -0.24 14.06
CA LEU A 230 -9.02 -0.09 12.61
C LEU A 230 -8.26 -1.18 11.89
N VAL A 231 -7.07 -1.54 12.40
CA VAL A 231 -6.35 -2.72 11.94
C VAL A 231 -7.21 -3.97 12.10
N GLN A 232 -7.88 -4.18 13.23
CA GLN A 232 -8.79 -5.33 13.43
C GLN A 232 -10.02 -5.31 12.50
N LEU A 233 -10.53 -4.13 12.14
CA LEU A 233 -11.69 -4.00 11.26
C LEU A 233 -11.35 -4.24 9.79
N TYR A 234 -10.13 -3.87 9.38
CA TYR A 234 -9.65 -4.00 8.00
C TYR A 234 -8.90 -5.31 7.73
N VAL A 235 -8.16 -5.85 8.71
CA VAL A 235 -7.56 -7.17 8.62
C VAL A 235 -8.73 -8.17 8.59
N ASP A 236 -8.85 -8.89 7.47
CA ASP A 236 -9.78 -10.00 7.21
C ASP A 236 -11.25 -9.70 6.90
N SER A 237 -11.63 -8.49 6.45
CA SER A 237 -13.07 -8.18 6.21
C SER A 237 -13.93 -8.51 7.44
N ALA A 238 -13.34 -8.53 8.64
CA ALA A 238 -13.71 -9.44 9.73
C ALA A 238 -15.15 -9.19 10.18
N PRO A 239 -16.17 -9.95 9.71
CA PRO A 239 -17.56 -9.73 10.05
C PRO A 239 -17.82 -9.99 11.55
N GLU A 240 -16.85 -10.62 12.22
CA GLU A 240 -16.94 -11.15 13.58
C GLU A 240 -16.49 -10.18 14.68
N VAL A 241 -15.98 -8.98 14.34
CA VAL A 241 -15.66 -7.99 15.37
C VAL A 241 -16.97 -7.45 15.95
N ILE A 242 -17.30 -7.92 17.14
CA ILE A 242 -18.47 -7.44 17.90
C ILE A 242 -18.19 -6.00 18.32
N LEU A 243 -18.88 -5.05 17.69
CA LEU A 243 -18.81 -3.62 18.01
C LEU A 243 -19.96 -3.15 18.91
N ALA A 244 -21.10 -3.85 18.89
CA ALA A 244 -22.27 -3.51 19.70
C ALA A 244 -21.92 -3.22 21.17
N GLY A 245 -22.48 -2.13 21.69
CA GLY A 245 -22.29 -1.67 23.08
C GLY A 245 -20.92 -1.05 23.38
N ARG A 246 -20.01 -0.91 22.41
CA ARG A 246 -18.69 -0.33 22.65
C ARG A 246 -18.71 1.18 22.79
N ASP A 247 -17.72 1.68 23.51
CA ASP A 247 -17.47 3.11 23.68
C ASP A 247 -16.39 3.59 22.70
N PHE A 248 -16.80 4.46 21.78
CA PHE A 248 -15.98 5.18 20.81
C PHE A 248 -15.93 6.68 21.10
N SER A 249 -16.29 7.11 22.30
CA SER A 249 -16.40 8.54 22.62
C SER A 249 -15.07 9.27 22.42
N GLY A 250 -15.10 10.37 21.66
CA GLY A 250 -13.93 11.19 21.34
C GLY A 250 -12.97 10.58 20.32
N TRP A 251 -13.33 9.43 19.73
CA TRP A 251 -12.52 8.78 18.70
C TRP A 251 -12.52 9.58 17.40
N ASP A 252 -11.44 9.47 16.63
CA ASP A 252 -11.30 9.93 15.25
C ASP A 252 -11.48 8.78 14.25
N LEU A 253 -12.75 8.53 13.95
CA LEU A 253 -13.19 7.53 12.97
C LEU A 253 -13.40 8.12 11.57
N ARG A 254 -12.79 9.27 11.24
CA ARG A 254 -12.95 9.88 9.91
C ARG A 254 -12.56 8.91 8.79
N GLY A 255 -13.42 8.80 7.79
CA GLY A 255 -13.21 7.97 6.59
C GLY A 255 -13.29 6.45 6.82
N VAL A 256 -13.65 6.00 8.02
CA VAL A 256 -13.68 4.58 8.37
C VAL A 256 -14.86 3.87 7.72
N GLU A 257 -14.60 2.64 7.28
CA GLU A 257 -15.57 1.74 6.66
C GLU A 257 -16.33 0.94 7.74
N LEU A 258 -17.58 1.33 7.98
CA LEU A 258 -18.48 0.74 8.98
C LEU A 258 -19.73 0.12 8.34
N GLN A 259 -19.74 -0.08 7.02
CA GLN A 259 -20.88 -0.62 6.27
C GLN A 259 -21.26 -2.00 6.81
N LYS A 260 -22.57 -2.26 6.95
CA LYS A 260 -23.13 -3.54 7.41
C LYS A 260 -22.70 -3.97 8.82
N ARG A 261 -22.10 -3.08 9.60
CA ARG A 261 -21.66 -3.38 10.97
C ARG A 261 -22.82 -3.24 11.96
N ASP A 262 -22.79 -4.10 12.97
CA ASP A 262 -23.63 -3.95 14.16
C ASP A 262 -22.97 -2.96 15.11
N LEU A 263 -23.47 -1.73 15.12
CA LEU A 263 -23.06 -0.62 15.99
C LEU A 263 -24.16 -0.31 17.03
N THR A 264 -25.05 -1.28 17.31
CA THR A 264 -26.14 -1.08 18.25
C THR A 264 -25.61 -0.71 19.63
N ASN A 265 -26.29 0.21 20.32
CA ASN A 265 -25.96 0.65 21.67
C ASN A 265 -24.52 1.20 21.85
N CYS A 266 -23.83 1.56 20.77
CA CYS A 266 -22.49 2.13 20.87
C CYS A 266 -22.53 3.59 21.34
N SER A 267 -21.51 4.03 22.07
CA SER A 267 -21.32 5.45 22.35
C SER A 267 -20.36 6.06 21.34
N PHE A 268 -20.84 7.02 20.57
CA PHE A 268 -20.06 7.87 19.66
C PHE A 268 -20.00 9.31 20.18
N THR A 269 -20.02 9.48 21.50
CA THR A 269 -20.11 10.82 22.09
C THR A 269 -18.88 11.65 21.74
N GLY A 270 -19.05 12.76 21.01
CA GLY A 270 -17.94 13.60 20.56
C GLY A 270 -17.00 12.95 19.54
N THR A 271 -17.41 11.84 18.93
CA THR A 271 -16.62 11.13 17.91
C THR A 271 -16.63 11.88 16.59
N ASP A 272 -15.48 11.92 15.92
CA ASP A 272 -15.38 12.44 14.56
C ASP A 272 -15.67 11.30 13.56
N LEU A 273 -16.85 11.34 12.95
CA LEU A 273 -17.37 10.39 11.97
C LEU A 273 -17.42 11.01 10.55
N ARG A 274 -16.65 12.08 10.29
CA ARG A 274 -16.71 12.72 8.97
C ARG A 274 -16.30 11.75 7.86
N ASN A 275 -17.05 11.76 6.77
CA ASN A 275 -16.82 10.90 5.61
C ASN A 275 -16.80 9.39 5.91
N THR A 276 -17.35 8.92 7.05
CA THR A 276 -17.52 7.48 7.31
C THR A 276 -18.56 6.87 6.38
N LYS A 277 -18.44 5.57 6.11
CA LYS A 277 -19.42 4.82 5.33
C LYS A 277 -20.24 3.93 6.24
N LEU A 278 -21.52 4.26 6.38
CA LEU A 278 -22.46 3.60 7.28
C LEU A 278 -23.52 2.78 6.51
N ASP A 279 -23.34 2.57 5.21
CA ASP A 279 -24.31 1.86 4.36
C ASP A 279 -24.70 0.49 4.93
N GLY A 280 -25.96 0.37 5.38
CA GLY A 280 -26.51 -0.83 5.99
C GLY A 280 -25.99 -1.19 7.38
N ALA A 281 -25.26 -0.28 8.05
CA ALA A 281 -24.90 -0.44 9.46
C ALA A 281 -26.16 -0.30 10.34
N SER A 282 -26.25 -1.06 11.44
CA SER A 282 -27.30 -0.82 12.45
C SER A 282 -26.72 0.07 13.54
N LEU A 283 -27.34 1.23 13.75
CA LEU A 283 -27.01 2.17 14.82
C LEU A 283 -28.10 2.19 15.91
N ASP A 284 -28.93 1.16 16.02
CA ASP A 284 -30.07 1.20 16.95
C ASP A 284 -29.60 1.40 18.39
N GLY A 285 -30.17 2.38 19.10
CA GLY A 285 -29.76 2.76 20.45
C GLY A 285 -28.38 3.44 20.56
N ALA A 286 -27.72 3.76 19.44
CA ALA A 286 -26.41 4.41 19.48
C ALA A 286 -26.50 5.86 19.96
N ASN A 287 -25.50 6.30 20.71
CA ASN A 287 -25.40 7.67 21.20
C ASN A 287 -24.42 8.49 20.37
N LEU A 288 -24.93 9.37 19.51
CA LEU A 288 -24.17 10.27 18.64
C LEU A 288 -24.05 11.68 19.20
N THR A 289 -24.28 11.90 20.50
CA THR A 289 -24.19 13.23 21.14
C THR A 289 -22.86 13.91 20.81
N ARG A 290 -22.90 15.12 20.25
CA ARG A 290 -21.73 15.91 19.82
C ARG A 290 -20.83 15.23 18.78
N ALA A 291 -21.28 14.12 18.18
CA ALA A 291 -20.56 13.48 17.09
C ALA A 291 -20.62 14.32 15.82
N ASN A 292 -19.67 14.14 14.93
CA ASN A 292 -19.62 14.84 13.65
C ASN A 292 -19.71 13.87 12.47
N LEU A 293 -20.88 13.76 11.85
CA LEU A 293 -21.12 12.90 10.68
C LEU A 293 -21.02 13.67 9.35
N ARG A 294 -20.50 14.90 9.31
CA ARG A 294 -20.47 15.69 8.07
C ARG A 294 -19.83 14.90 6.92
N GLY A 295 -20.54 14.78 5.80
CA GLY A 295 -20.08 14.03 4.63
C GLY A 295 -20.12 12.50 4.76
N ALA A 296 -20.59 11.94 5.88
CA ALA A 296 -20.81 10.50 6.00
C ALA A 296 -21.88 10.02 5.00
N THR A 297 -21.72 8.79 4.50
CA THR A 297 -22.69 8.16 3.56
C THR A 297 -23.46 7.04 4.25
N GLY A 298 -24.66 6.76 3.76
CA GLY A 298 -25.46 5.62 4.21
C GLY A 298 -26.05 5.78 5.62
N PHE A 299 -26.14 7.01 6.14
CA PHE A 299 -26.81 7.31 7.40
C PHE A 299 -28.15 8.03 7.14
N THR A 300 -29.24 7.40 7.54
CA THR A 300 -30.59 8.00 7.53
C THR A 300 -31.27 7.74 8.86
N LEU A 301 -31.75 8.79 9.54
CA LEU A 301 -32.39 8.61 10.86
C LEU A 301 -33.60 7.67 10.82
N ALA A 302 -34.34 7.65 9.71
CA ALA A 302 -35.51 6.78 9.54
C ALA A 302 -35.18 5.27 9.49
N GLU A 303 -33.91 4.90 9.32
CA GLU A 303 -33.45 3.51 9.24
C GLU A 303 -33.03 2.94 10.61
N HIS A 304 -33.09 3.75 11.67
CA HIS A 304 -32.59 3.38 13.00
C HIS A 304 -33.57 3.73 14.12
N GLU A 305 -33.68 2.86 15.11
CA GLU A 305 -34.50 3.08 16.31
C GLU A 305 -33.65 3.60 17.48
N ASP A 306 -34.22 4.47 18.32
CA ASP A 306 -33.63 4.94 19.58
C ASP A 306 -32.22 5.58 19.49
N VAL A 307 -31.84 6.11 18.32
CA VAL A 307 -30.59 6.86 18.15
C VAL A 307 -30.66 8.18 18.91
N VAL A 308 -29.67 8.44 19.77
CA VAL A 308 -29.55 9.71 20.48
C VAL A 308 -28.74 10.69 19.64
N LEU A 309 -29.40 11.76 19.20
CA LEU A 309 -28.79 12.91 18.57
C LEU A 309 -28.88 14.09 19.53
N HIS A 310 -27.74 14.63 19.95
CA HIS A 310 -27.73 15.87 20.72
C HIS A 310 -26.51 16.70 20.34
N GLN A 311 -26.71 17.90 19.80
CA GLN A 311 -25.64 18.71 19.19
C GLN A 311 -24.80 17.92 18.16
N THR A 312 -25.41 16.96 17.49
CA THR A 312 -24.75 16.09 16.51
C THR A 312 -24.71 16.80 15.16
N THR A 313 -23.56 16.85 14.50
CA THR A 313 -23.49 17.35 13.11
C THR A 313 -23.91 16.22 12.17
N LEU A 314 -24.99 16.41 11.42
CA LEU A 314 -25.54 15.45 10.47
C LEU A 314 -24.74 15.42 9.15
N PRO A 315 -24.97 14.41 8.28
CA PRO A 315 -24.25 14.28 7.01
C PRO A 315 -24.28 15.52 6.11
N ASP A 316 -25.40 16.24 6.08
CA ASP A 316 -25.58 17.48 5.33
C ASP A 316 -24.94 18.71 5.98
N GLY A 317 -24.37 18.55 7.18
CA GLY A 317 -23.73 19.60 7.97
C GLY A 317 -24.69 20.38 8.86
N THR A 318 -25.98 20.04 8.91
CA THR A 318 -26.91 20.59 9.92
C THR A 318 -26.60 20.03 11.30
N ILE A 319 -27.04 20.71 12.36
CA ILE A 319 -26.81 20.29 13.75
C ILE A 319 -28.14 19.88 14.34
N SER A 320 -28.19 18.71 14.99
CA SER A 320 -29.35 18.26 15.75
C SER A 320 -29.59 19.15 16.98
N ASP A 321 -30.78 19.03 17.56
CA ASP A 321 -31.20 19.70 18.78
C ASP A 321 -30.31 19.44 20.01
#